data_AF-A0A7K1C8X0-F1
#
_entry.id   AF-A0A7K1C8X0-F1
#
_cell.length_a   1.000
_cell.length_b   1.000
_cell.length_c   1.000
_cell.angle_alpha   90.00
_cell.angle_beta   90.00
_cell.angle_gamma   90.00
#
_symmetry.space_group_name_H-M   'P 1'
#
loop_
_entity.id
_entity.type
_entity.pdbx_description
1 polymer ?
#
loop_
_entity_poly.entity_id
_entity_poly.type
_entity_poly.pdbx_seq_one_letter_code
_entity_poly.pdbx_strand_id
1 'polypeptide(L)'
;HPLYRWGPITHAPSLLSGDGGFPRSVDDLWEHADPAEVLRECRAQIERAIAWGFDVSHLAPHLSVITLRPEFFDIYLEMAVEFRLPIRLPSTLTTEQAGFPFRSLAADEGIVFPDHFDHDWRAGSRERVYSAIRELRPGVTEIHIQPSVDTPEVRALTEDAAQWIDDLDLAVNDTTLRDLLAESGAVLIGYRELRDAMRRG
;
A
#
# COMPACT_ATOMS: atom_id res chain seq x y z
N HIS A 1 9.37 3.20 -12.37
CA HIS A 1 10.05 4.35 -13.00
C HIS A 1 11.20 3.88 -13.88
N PRO A 2 11.39 4.44 -15.08
CA PRO A 2 12.48 4.04 -15.99
C PRO A 2 13.87 4.46 -15.49
N LEU A 3 13.94 5.50 -14.63
CA LEU A 3 15.20 6.12 -14.19
C LEU A 3 15.71 5.65 -12.83
N TYR A 4 14.83 5.07 -12.00
CA TYR A 4 15.17 4.53 -10.67
C TYR A 4 14.66 3.10 -10.55
N ARG A 5 15.60 2.18 -10.30
CA ARG A 5 15.35 0.74 -10.23
C ARG A 5 15.79 0.24 -8.85
N TRP A 6 14.86 -0.37 -8.13
CA TRP A 6 15.16 -1.12 -6.92
C TRP A 6 15.31 -2.60 -7.27
N GLY A 7 16.21 -3.30 -6.58
CA GLY A 7 16.37 -4.74 -6.68
C GLY A 7 16.08 -5.43 -5.34
N PRO A 8 15.99 -6.76 -5.34
CA PRO A 8 15.79 -7.54 -4.12
C PRO A 8 16.96 -7.35 -3.16
N ILE A 9 16.64 -7.39 -1.86
CA ILE A 9 17.64 -7.32 -0.80
C ILE A 9 18.21 -8.68 -0.42
N THR A 10 17.54 -9.76 -0.84
CA THR A 10 17.96 -11.15 -0.70
C THR A 10 18.56 -11.67 -2.01
N HIS A 11 19.13 -12.88 -1.96
CA HIS A 11 19.45 -13.61 -3.19
C HIS A 11 18.18 -14.24 -3.75
N ALA A 12 17.58 -13.55 -4.73
CA ALA A 12 16.33 -13.95 -5.38
C ALA A 12 16.43 -13.76 -6.92
N PRO A 13 17.08 -14.69 -7.64
CA PRO A 13 17.21 -14.65 -9.10
C PRO A 13 15.89 -14.48 -9.87
N SER A 14 14.78 -15.06 -9.40
CA SER A 14 13.46 -14.94 -10.05
C SER A 14 12.83 -13.55 -9.88
N LEU A 15 13.33 -12.77 -8.92
CA LEU A 15 12.92 -11.39 -8.67
C LEU A 15 13.87 -10.37 -9.30
N LEU A 16 14.83 -10.83 -10.09
CA LEU A 16 15.73 -9.96 -10.84
C LEU A 16 15.32 -9.90 -12.30
N SER A 17 15.19 -8.69 -12.81
CA SER A 17 15.24 -8.45 -14.24
C SER A 17 16.70 -8.49 -14.74
N GLY A 18 16.87 -8.67 -16.04
CA GLY A 18 18.20 -8.68 -16.69
C GLY A 18 19.02 -7.38 -16.55
N ASP A 19 18.43 -6.31 -16.01
CA ASP A 19 19.10 -5.03 -15.73
C ASP A 19 19.38 -4.81 -14.22
N GLY A 20 19.18 -5.82 -13.37
CA GLY A 20 19.53 -5.80 -11.95
C GLY A 20 18.50 -5.19 -10.99
N GLY A 21 17.32 -4.82 -11.49
CA GLY A 21 16.17 -4.39 -10.65
C GLY A 21 15.13 -5.49 -10.48
N PHE A 22 14.00 -5.17 -9.86
CA PHE A 22 12.78 -5.99 -9.89
C PHE A 22 12.20 -6.08 -11.32
N PRO A 23 11.31 -7.07 -11.59
CA PRO A 23 10.59 -7.16 -12.87
C PRO A 23 9.97 -5.83 -13.30
N ARG A 24 9.93 -5.59 -14.62
CA ARG A 24 9.47 -4.30 -15.15
C ARG A 24 7.94 -4.17 -15.21
N SER A 25 7.26 -5.29 -15.37
CA SER A 25 5.81 -5.37 -15.38
C SER A 25 5.33 -6.33 -14.31
N VAL A 26 4.06 -6.16 -13.93
CA VAL A 26 3.36 -7.05 -13.04
C VAL A 26 3.22 -8.45 -13.65
N ASP A 27 2.95 -8.53 -14.95
CA ASP A 27 2.85 -9.81 -15.66
C ASP A 27 4.17 -10.59 -15.62
N ASP A 28 5.30 -9.91 -15.82
CA ASP A 28 6.64 -10.53 -15.77
C ASP A 28 6.94 -11.09 -14.38
N LEU A 29 6.55 -10.36 -13.32
CA LEU A 29 6.64 -10.88 -11.95
C LEU A 29 5.75 -12.12 -11.76
N TRP A 30 4.49 -12.06 -12.18
CA TRP A 30 3.54 -13.15 -11.97
C TRP A 30 3.88 -14.43 -12.74
N GLU A 31 4.48 -14.30 -13.92
CA GLU A 31 4.83 -15.44 -14.76
C GLU A 31 6.13 -16.14 -14.32
N HIS A 32 7.06 -15.42 -13.69
CA HIS A 32 8.42 -15.91 -13.47
C HIS A 32 8.87 -15.98 -12.02
N ALA A 33 8.23 -15.27 -11.09
CA ALA A 33 8.67 -15.24 -9.70
C ALA A 33 8.48 -16.60 -9.01
N ASP A 34 9.51 -17.07 -8.33
CA ASP A 34 9.41 -18.21 -7.41
C ASP A 34 8.75 -17.74 -6.11
N PRO A 35 7.58 -18.30 -5.72
CA PRO A 35 6.89 -17.93 -4.48
C PRO A 35 7.79 -18.03 -3.24
N ALA A 36 8.71 -18.99 -3.19
CA ALA A 36 9.64 -19.14 -2.08
C ALA A 36 10.65 -17.99 -2.02
N GLU A 37 11.06 -17.43 -3.17
CA GLU A 37 11.91 -16.25 -3.23
C GLU A 37 11.15 -14.99 -2.82
N VAL A 38 9.91 -14.84 -3.27
CA VAL A 38 9.02 -13.74 -2.88
C VAL A 38 8.83 -13.72 -1.37
N LEU A 39 8.51 -14.86 -0.76
CA LEU A 39 8.32 -14.98 0.69
C LEU A 39 9.58 -14.55 1.45
N ARG A 40 10.76 -15.06 1.07
CA ARG A 40 12.03 -14.71 1.71
C ARG A 40 12.35 -13.22 1.56
N GLU A 41 12.10 -12.66 0.38
CA GLU A 41 12.32 -11.24 0.10
C GLU A 41 11.39 -10.36 0.92
N CYS A 42 10.08 -10.63 0.93
CA CYS A 42 9.09 -9.89 1.72
C CYS A 42 9.42 -9.92 3.21
N ARG A 43 9.75 -11.10 3.74
CA ARG A 43 10.16 -11.25 5.15
C ARG A 43 11.39 -10.42 5.46
N ALA A 44 12.43 -10.52 4.62
CA ALA A 44 13.66 -9.76 4.82
C ALA A 44 13.42 -8.24 4.79
N GLN A 45 12.47 -7.74 3.99
CA GLN A 45 12.15 -6.32 3.93
C GLN A 45 11.52 -5.85 5.25
N ILE A 46 10.60 -6.65 5.81
CA ILE A 46 9.97 -6.36 7.11
C ILE A 46 11.00 -6.42 8.23
N GLU A 47 11.80 -7.48 8.31
CA GLU A 47 12.84 -7.66 9.31
C GLU A 47 13.87 -6.52 9.27
N ARG A 48 14.24 -6.07 8.07
CA ARG A 48 15.16 -4.94 7.91
C ARG A 48 14.58 -3.63 8.43
N ALA A 49 13.30 -3.36 8.17
CA ALA A 49 12.64 -2.18 8.73
C ALA A 49 12.63 -2.23 10.27
N ILE A 50 12.33 -3.40 10.86
CA ILE A 50 12.38 -3.60 12.32
C ILE A 50 13.81 -3.40 12.85
N ALA A 51 14.82 -3.96 12.19
CA ALA A 51 16.22 -3.82 12.58
C ALA A 51 16.73 -2.37 12.50
N TRP A 52 16.17 -1.55 11.61
CA TRP A 52 16.43 -0.11 11.54
C TRP A 52 15.70 0.70 12.62
N GLY A 53 14.88 0.06 13.45
CA GLY A 53 14.17 0.69 14.56
C GLY A 53 12.78 1.23 14.19
N PHE A 54 12.24 0.87 13.03
CA PHE A 54 10.87 1.25 12.67
C PHE A 54 9.84 0.42 13.45
N ASP A 55 8.87 1.11 14.05
CA ASP A 55 7.65 0.50 14.58
C ASP A 55 6.68 0.19 13.43
N VAL A 56 6.90 -0.93 12.74
CA VAL A 56 6.09 -1.33 11.57
C VAL A 56 4.62 -1.50 11.99
N SER A 57 3.74 -0.66 11.44
CA SER A 57 2.34 -0.59 11.85
C SER A 57 1.38 -1.39 10.98
N HIS A 58 1.74 -1.63 9.72
CA HIS A 58 0.93 -2.36 8.75
C HIS A 58 1.78 -2.79 7.56
N LEU A 59 1.22 -3.65 6.71
CA LEU A 59 1.78 -3.99 5.42
C LEU A 59 0.95 -3.36 4.31
N ALA A 60 1.60 -2.73 3.33
CA ALA A 60 0.95 -2.18 2.14
C ALA A 60 1.81 -2.49 0.89
N PRO A 61 1.34 -3.34 -0.03
CA PRO A 61 2.10 -3.68 -1.21
C PRO A 61 2.09 -2.54 -2.23
N HIS A 62 3.24 -2.28 -2.84
CA HIS A 62 3.33 -1.37 -3.97
C HIS A 62 2.51 -1.91 -5.16
N LEU A 63 1.76 -1.03 -5.82
CA LEU A 63 0.86 -1.35 -6.94
C LEU A 63 -0.15 -2.48 -6.68
N SER A 64 -0.39 -2.82 -5.41
CA SER A 64 -1.25 -3.94 -5.01
C SER A 64 -0.85 -5.30 -5.63
N VAL A 65 0.35 -5.42 -6.19
CA VAL A 65 0.74 -6.54 -7.09
C VAL A 65 0.59 -7.90 -6.44
N ILE A 66 0.93 -7.98 -5.16
CA ILE A 66 0.89 -9.22 -4.39
C ILE A 66 -0.53 -9.65 -4.01
N THR A 67 -1.54 -8.77 -4.16
CA THR A 67 -2.92 -9.04 -3.74
C THR A 67 -3.82 -9.62 -4.83
N LEU A 68 -3.37 -9.57 -6.09
CA LEU A 68 -4.24 -9.86 -7.24
C LEU A 68 -4.12 -11.30 -7.76
N ARG A 69 -3.25 -12.12 -7.15
CA ARG A 69 -3.07 -13.53 -7.50
C ARG A 69 -3.11 -14.36 -6.22
N PRO A 70 -3.89 -15.47 -6.16
CA PRO A 70 -4.03 -16.26 -4.93
C PRO A 70 -2.69 -16.69 -4.33
N GLU A 71 -1.78 -17.18 -5.18
CA GLU A 71 -0.46 -17.70 -4.81
C GLU A 71 0.41 -16.64 -4.10
N PHE A 72 0.27 -15.38 -4.50
CA PHE A 72 0.99 -14.25 -3.91
C PHE A 72 0.25 -13.70 -2.68
N PHE A 73 -1.08 -13.77 -2.68
CA PHE A 73 -1.87 -13.34 -1.54
C PHE A 73 -1.61 -14.21 -0.31
N ASP A 74 -1.40 -15.52 -0.49
CA ASP A 74 -1.04 -16.43 0.60
C ASP A 74 0.25 -15.97 1.29
N ILE A 75 1.27 -15.54 0.52
CA ILE A 75 2.50 -14.97 1.05
C ILE A 75 2.22 -13.68 1.83
N TYR A 76 1.38 -12.80 1.28
CA TYR A 76 1.03 -11.54 1.94
C TYR A 76 0.31 -11.76 3.27
N LEU A 77 -0.62 -12.71 3.29
CA LEU A 77 -1.37 -13.10 4.49
C LEU A 77 -0.45 -13.80 5.52
N GLU A 78 0.45 -14.68 5.08
CA GLU A 78 1.44 -15.31 5.94
C GLU A 78 2.29 -14.25 6.68
N MET A 79 2.76 -13.21 5.97
CA MET A 79 3.47 -12.10 6.60
C MET A 79 2.60 -11.31 7.58
N ALA A 80 1.33 -11.08 7.25
CA ALA A 80 0.40 -10.38 8.13
C ALA A 80 0.20 -11.14 9.46
N VAL A 81 0.02 -12.45 9.38
CA VAL A 81 -0.15 -13.35 10.53
C VAL A 81 1.12 -13.39 11.36
N GLU A 82 2.26 -13.67 10.72
CA GLU A 82 3.54 -13.83 11.41
C GLU A 82 3.94 -12.57 12.19
N PHE A 83 3.89 -11.41 11.55
CA PHE A 83 4.28 -10.14 12.17
C PHE A 83 3.14 -9.50 12.97
N ARG A 84 1.95 -10.12 12.97
CA ARG A 84 0.72 -9.61 13.57
C ARG A 84 0.46 -8.16 13.15
N LEU A 85 0.39 -7.93 11.85
CA LEU A 85 0.21 -6.61 11.23
C LEU A 85 -1.10 -6.54 10.44
N PRO A 86 -1.88 -5.45 10.59
CA PRO A 86 -2.94 -5.11 9.64
C PRO A 86 -2.41 -4.99 8.22
N ILE A 87 -3.31 -5.18 7.26
CA ILE A 87 -2.98 -5.11 5.84
C ILE A 87 -3.88 -4.13 5.09
N ARG A 88 -3.36 -3.55 4.01
CA ARG A 88 -4.16 -2.82 3.03
C ARG A 88 -4.75 -3.81 2.04
N LEU A 89 -6.07 -3.75 1.82
CA LEU A 89 -6.76 -4.54 0.80
C LEU A 89 -7.48 -3.65 -0.23
N PRO A 90 -7.48 -4.03 -1.52
CA PRO A 90 -8.21 -3.30 -2.55
C PRO A 90 -9.72 -3.29 -2.26
N SER A 91 -10.39 -2.17 -2.51
CA SER A 91 -11.85 -2.04 -2.39
C SER A 91 -12.57 -2.08 -3.75
N THR A 92 -11.86 -1.73 -4.82
CA THR A 92 -12.38 -1.64 -6.20
C THR A 92 -12.34 -2.98 -6.93
N LEU A 93 -11.68 -4.00 -6.37
CA LEU A 93 -11.60 -5.34 -6.91
C LEU A 93 -12.63 -6.23 -6.20
N THR A 94 -13.59 -6.77 -6.95
CA THR A 94 -14.54 -7.75 -6.40
C THR A 94 -13.86 -9.12 -6.22
N THR A 95 -14.41 -9.96 -5.34
CA THR A 95 -14.00 -11.37 -5.19
C THR A 95 -14.06 -12.13 -6.52
N GLU A 96 -15.04 -11.81 -7.37
CA GLU A 96 -15.19 -12.43 -8.70
C GLU A 96 -14.07 -12.00 -9.65
N GLN A 97 -13.68 -10.72 -9.62
CA GLN A 97 -12.56 -10.20 -10.40
C GLN A 97 -11.21 -10.73 -9.92
N ALA A 98 -11.05 -10.87 -8.60
CA ALA A 98 -9.85 -11.48 -8.01
C ALA A 98 -9.77 -12.98 -8.27
N GLY A 99 -10.91 -13.66 -8.39
CA GLY A 99 -11.02 -15.11 -8.52
C GLY A 99 -10.92 -15.88 -7.20
N PHE A 100 -10.83 -15.20 -6.06
CA PHE A 100 -10.76 -15.80 -4.72
C PHE A 100 -11.19 -14.82 -3.60
N PRO A 101 -11.67 -15.32 -2.44
CA PRO A 101 -12.29 -14.49 -1.39
C PRO A 101 -11.27 -13.85 -0.43
N PHE A 102 -10.34 -13.05 -0.96
CA PHE A 102 -9.21 -12.46 -0.20
C PHE A 102 -9.60 -11.74 1.10
N ARG A 103 -10.71 -10.99 1.14
CA ARG A 103 -11.18 -10.31 2.36
C ARG A 103 -11.64 -11.29 3.44
N SER A 104 -12.35 -12.34 3.04
CA SER A 104 -12.79 -13.39 3.99
C SER A 104 -11.60 -14.16 4.53
N LEU A 105 -10.64 -14.53 3.68
CA LEU A 105 -9.42 -15.22 4.09
C LEU A 105 -8.63 -14.41 5.12
N ALA A 106 -8.46 -13.10 4.90
CA ALA A 106 -7.81 -12.23 5.87
C ALA A 106 -8.60 -12.14 7.20
N ALA A 107 -9.93 -12.03 7.13
CA ALA A 107 -10.77 -11.97 8.33
C ALA A 107 -10.78 -13.28 9.13
N ASP A 108 -10.74 -14.43 8.46
CA ASP A 108 -10.71 -15.76 9.09
C ASP A 108 -9.41 -15.97 9.89
N GLU A 109 -8.30 -15.39 9.43
CA GLU A 109 -7.01 -15.34 10.15
C GLU A 109 -6.95 -14.23 11.22
N GLY A 110 -8.04 -13.49 11.43
CA GLY A 110 -8.11 -12.38 12.40
C GLY A 110 -7.33 -11.14 11.98
N ILE A 111 -6.98 -10.99 10.70
CA ILE A 111 -6.25 -9.83 10.19
C ILE A 111 -7.22 -8.67 9.93
N VAL A 112 -6.89 -7.51 10.50
CA VAL A 112 -7.63 -6.26 10.31
C VAL A 112 -7.14 -5.53 9.05
N PHE A 113 -8.09 -4.93 8.32
CA PHE A 113 -7.85 -4.10 7.13
C PHE A 113 -8.95 -3.04 7.01
N PRO A 114 -8.74 -1.94 6.26
CA PRO A 114 -9.78 -0.93 6.03
C PRO A 114 -11.03 -1.49 5.33
N ASP A 115 -12.20 -1.03 5.75
CA ASP A 115 -13.48 -1.33 5.10
C ASP A 115 -13.53 -0.76 3.68
N HIS A 116 -13.00 0.45 3.52
CA HIS A 116 -12.97 1.19 2.25
C HIS A 116 -11.54 1.61 1.93
N PHE A 117 -11.14 1.48 0.68
CA PHE A 117 -9.82 1.92 0.20
C PHE A 117 -9.99 2.72 -1.08
N ASP A 118 -9.84 4.04 -0.98
CA ASP A 118 -9.80 4.94 -2.12
C ASP A 118 -8.35 5.12 -2.59
N HIS A 119 -8.06 4.54 -3.75
CA HIS A 119 -6.79 4.74 -4.42
C HIS A 119 -7.03 5.13 -5.88
N ASP A 120 -6.24 6.09 -6.33
CA ASP A 120 -5.99 6.32 -7.75
C ASP A 120 -4.47 6.37 -7.96
N TRP A 121 -3.99 5.64 -8.96
CA TRP A 121 -2.58 5.68 -9.34
C TRP A 121 -2.25 6.90 -10.20
N ARG A 122 -3.26 7.61 -10.70
CA ARG A 122 -3.09 8.87 -11.43
C ARG A 122 -2.57 9.97 -10.51
N ALA A 123 -1.87 10.91 -11.13
CA ALA A 123 -1.35 12.07 -10.45
C ALA A 123 -2.44 13.10 -10.14
N GLY A 124 -2.35 13.69 -8.95
CA GLY A 124 -3.25 14.72 -8.45
C GLY A 124 -4.39 14.13 -7.65
N SER A 125 -4.41 14.43 -6.35
CA SER A 125 -5.37 13.82 -5.44
C SER A 125 -6.45 14.78 -4.95
N ARG A 126 -6.27 16.10 -5.06
CA ARG A 126 -7.07 17.12 -4.37
C ARG A 126 -8.58 16.97 -4.52
N GLU A 127 -9.11 17.06 -5.74
CA GLU A 127 -10.56 16.97 -5.96
C GLU A 127 -11.10 15.58 -5.59
N ARG A 128 -10.34 14.51 -5.87
CA ARG A 128 -10.72 13.15 -5.49
C ARG A 128 -10.82 13.00 -3.98
N VAL A 129 -9.83 13.50 -3.23
CA VAL A 129 -9.79 13.46 -1.77
C VAL A 129 -10.98 14.24 -1.19
N TYR A 130 -11.29 15.43 -1.73
CA TYR A 130 -12.47 16.18 -1.28
C TYR A 130 -13.77 15.41 -1.51
N SER A 131 -13.94 14.80 -2.69
CA SER A 131 -15.11 13.97 -2.98
C SER A 131 -15.18 12.75 -2.07
N ALA A 132 -14.06 12.05 -1.88
CA ALA A 132 -13.97 10.88 -1.01
C ALA A 132 -14.36 11.19 0.44
N ILE A 133 -13.98 12.37 0.96
CA ILE A 133 -14.36 12.80 2.31
C ILE A 133 -15.85 13.13 2.41
N ARG A 134 -16.41 13.78 1.39
CA ARG A 134 -17.86 14.08 1.33
C ARG A 134 -18.71 12.82 1.22
N GLU A 135 -18.15 11.74 0.67
CA GLU A 135 -18.82 10.47 0.41
C GLU A 135 -18.43 9.37 1.41
N LEU A 136 -17.84 9.73 2.55
CA LEU A 136 -17.45 8.77 3.57
C LEU A 136 -18.63 7.90 4.01
N ARG A 137 -18.34 6.60 4.13
CA ARG A 137 -19.26 5.58 4.61
C ARG A 137 -18.86 5.17 6.03
N PRO A 138 -19.79 4.62 6.84
CA PRO A 138 -19.44 4.01 8.11
C PRO A 138 -18.34 2.95 7.95
N GLY A 139 -17.41 2.92 8.92
CA GLY A 139 -16.25 2.04 8.92
C GLY A 139 -14.92 2.80 8.86
N VAL A 140 -13.85 2.08 8.58
CA VAL A 140 -12.50 2.60 8.39
C VAL A 140 -12.25 2.80 6.90
N THR A 141 -12.02 4.05 6.49
CA THR A 141 -11.63 4.39 5.12
C THR A 141 -10.17 4.77 5.07
N GLU A 142 -9.41 4.14 4.17
CA GLU A 142 -8.08 4.57 3.80
C GLU A 142 -8.12 5.34 2.47
N ILE A 143 -7.58 6.56 2.45
CA ILE A 143 -7.43 7.39 1.24
C ILE A 143 -5.94 7.53 0.94
N HIS A 144 -5.52 7.06 -0.23
CA HIS A 144 -4.12 7.13 -0.66
C HIS A 144 -3.84 8.44 -1.41
N ILE A 145 -2.71 9.09 -1.12
CA ILE A 145 -2.14 10.23 -1.85
C ILE A 145 -0.63 10.02 -2.07
N GLN A 146 0.00 10.80 -2.96
CA GLN A 146 1.41 10.66 -3.34
C GLN A 146 2.23 11.93 -3.03
N PRO A 147 2.37 12.33 -1.75
CA PRO A 147 3.01 13.58 -1.38
C PRO A 147 4.52 13.53 -1.60
N SER A 148 5.10 14.61 -2.15
CA SER A 148 6.54 14.75 -2.32
C SER A 148 7.02 16.17 -2.04
N VAL A 149 8.21 16.29 -1.46
CA VAL A 149 8.92 17.58 -1.36
C VAL A 149 9.39 18.00 -2.75
N ASP A 150 9.36 19.30 -3.03
CA ASP A 150 9.90 19.86 -4.26
C ASP A 150 11.43 19.80 -4.28
N THR A 151 11.98 18.83 -5.01
CA THR A 151 13.42 18.66 -5.19
C THR A 151 13.77 18.48 -6.67
N PRO A 152 15.00 18.82 -7.09
CA PRO A 152 15.48 18.52 -8.45
C PRO A 152 15.36 17.04 -8.82
N GLU A 153 15.53 16.13 -7.85
CA GLU A 153 15.40 14.69 -8.06
C GLU A 153 13.96 14.30 -8.46
N VAL A 154 12.96 14.77 -7.71
CA VAL A 154 11.54 14.46 -7.98
C VAL A 154 11.13 15.04 -9.34
N ARG A 155 11.57 16.25 -9.65
CA ARG A 155 11.32 16.89 -10.96
C ARG A 155 11.96 16.16 -12.13
N ALA A 156 13.06 15.44 -11.90
CA ALA A 156 13.71 14.62 -12.92
C ALA A 156 13.10 13.21 -13.02
N LEU A 157 12.47 12.71 -11.96
CA LEU A 157 11.96 11.35 -11.86
C LEU A 157 10.66 11.11 -12.65
N THR A 158 9.78 12.11 -12.69
CA THR A 158 8.43 11.97 -13.26
C THR A 158 7.90 13.30 -13.83
N GLU A 159 7.06 13.20 -14.86
CA GLU A 159 6.33 14.35 -15.43
C GLU A 159 5.25 14.87 -14.46
N ASP A 160 4.80 14.01 -13.54
CA ASP A 160 3.75 14.28 -12.55
C ASP A 160 4.25 15.00 -11.28
N ALA A 161 5.49 15.50 -11.29
CA ALA A 161 6.14 16.06 -10.11
C ALA A 161 5.33 17.20 -9.48
N ALA A 162 4.69 18.03 -10.31
CA ALA A 162 3.87 19.14 -9.83
C ALA A 162 2.68 18.65 -8.98
N GLN A 163 2.04 17.55 -9.37
CA GLN A 163 0.89 16.99 -8.67
C GLN A 163 1.32 16.31 -7.36
N TRP A 164 2.48 15.65 -7.32
CA TRP A 164 2.99 15.07 -6.07
C TRP A 164 3.40 16.15 -5.06
N ILE A 165 3.91 17.28 -5.55
CA ILE A 165 4.18 18.46 -4.72
C ILE A 165 2.88 19.07 -4.20
N ASP A 166 1.83 19.14 -5.04
CA ASP A 166 0.49 19.56 -4.60
C ASP A 166 -0.11 18.62 -3.55
N ASP A 167 0.08 17.30 -3.68
CA ASP A 167 -0.39 16.32 -2.69
C ASP A 167 0.27 16.53 -1.31
N LEU A 168 1.51 17.02 -1.26
CA LEU A 168 2.15 17.40 0.01
C LEU A 168 1.50 18.66 0.61
N ASP A 169 1.23 19.67 -0.21
CA ASP A 169 0.53 20.88 0.24
C ASP A 169 -0.89 20.56 0.72
N LEU A 170 -1.61 19.70 0.00
CA LEU A 170 -2.90 19.15 0.39
C LEU A 170 -2.84 18.51 1.78
N ALA A 171 -1.85 17.65 2.02
CA ALA A 171 -1.72 16.92 3.27
C ALA A 171 -1.34 17.81 4.47
N VAL A 172 -0.54 18.86 4.24
CA VAL A 172 0.11 19.62 5.32
C VAL A 172 -0.51 20.99 5.55
N ASN A 173 -0.95 21.69 4.51
CA ASN A 173 -1.33 23.11 4.58
C ASN A 173 -2.79 23.37 4.27
N ASP A 174 -3.43 22.53 3.46
CA ASP A 174 -4.76 22.82 2.94
C ASP A 174 -5.84 22.91 4.03
N THR A 175 -6.52 24.05 4.08
CA THR A 175 -7.59 24.31 5.06
C THR A 175 -8.90 23.66 4.67
N THR A 176 -9.17 23.53 3.37
CA THR A 176 -10.40 22.90 2.87
C THR A 176 -10.49 21.44 3.31
N LEU A 177 -9.37 20.71 3.23
CA LEU A 177 -9.26 19.34 3.71
C LEU A 177 -9.58 19.24 5.21
N ARG A 178 -9.05 20.17 6.02
CA ARG A 178 -9.30 20.19 7.46
C ARG A 178 -10.78 20.47 7.77
N ASP A 179 -11.38 21.42 7.06
CA ASP A 179 -12.79 21.78 7.23
C ASP A 179 -13.70 20.60 6.84
N LEU A 180 -13.43 19.97 5.69
CA LEU A 180 -14.18 18.78 5.26
C LEU A 180 -14.07 17.62 6.25
N LEU A 181 -12.88 17.37 6.81
CA LEU A 181 -12.69 16.33 7.82
C LEU A 181 -13.48 16.66 9.10
N ALA A 182 -13.44 17.92 9.56
CA ALA A 182 -14.20 18.35 10.73
C ALA A 182 -15.72 18.25 10.52
N GLU A 183 -16.22 18.68 9.36
CA GLU A 183 -17.64 18.63 9.00
C GLU A 183 -18.15 17.20 8.81
N SER A 184 -17.31 16.30 8.29
CA SER A 184 -17.67 14.89 8.12
C SER A 184 -17.88 14.13 9.44
N GLY A 185 -17.34 14.66 10.55
CA GLY A 185 -17.30 13.98 11.84
C GLY A 185 -16.35 12.78 11.88
N ALA A 186 -15.50 12.61 10.86
CA ALA A 186 -14.51 11.55 10.81
C ALA A 186 -13.40 11.76 11.84
N VAL A 187 -12.85 10.65 12.33
CA VAL A 187 -11.68 10.65 13.21
C VAL A 187 -10.47 10.18 12.43
N LEU A 188 -9.45 11.04 12.32
CA LEU A 188 -8.16 10.66 11.76
C LEU A 188 -7.47 9.67 12.71
N ILE A 189 -7.11 8.51 12.18
CA ILE A 189 -6.35 7.48 12.89
C ILE A 189 -5.15 7.04 12.07
N GLY A 190 -4.15 6.49 12.73
CA GLY A 190 -3.08 5.72 12.09
C GLY A 190 -3.36 4.22 12.06
N TYR A 191 -2.55 3.51 11.26
CA TYR A 191 -2.52 2.05 11.30
C TYR A 191 -2.00 1.48 12.63
N ARG A 192 -1.32 2.28 13.46
CA ARG A 192 -0.90 1.84 14.80
C ARG A 192 -2.12 1.53 15.67
N GLU A 193 -3.14 2.37 15.62
CA GLU A 193 -4.39 2.19 16.35
C GLU A 193 -5.12 0.93 15.89
N LEU A 194 -5.13 0.65 14.58
CA LEU A 194 -5.70 -0.59 14.01
C LEU A 194 -4.92 -1.82 14.47
N ARG A 195 -3.59 -1.78 14.41
CA ARG A 195 -2.72 -2.87 14.86
C ARG A 195 -2.90 -3.16 16.34
N ASP A 196 -2.96 -2.11 17.16
CA ASP A 196 -3.11 -2.27 18.60
C ASP A 196 -4.51 -2.78 18.95
N ALA A 197 -5.55 -2.40 18.20
CA ALA A 197 -6.88 -2.98 18.34
C ALA A 197 -6.91 -4.46 17.95
N MET A 198 -6.31 -4.81 16.80
CA MET A 198 -6.18 -6.19 16.33
C MET A 198 -5.44 -7.09 17.32
N ARG A 199 -4.41 -6.58 18.00
CA ARG A 199 -3.61 -7.36 18.96
C ARG A 199 -4.23 -7.51 20.34
N ARG A 200 -5.24 -6.69 20.67
CA ARG A 200 -5.98 -6.72 21.95
C ARG A 200 -7.16 -7.69 21.94
N GLY A 201 -7.71 -7.99 20.76
CA GLY A 201 -8.68 -9.07 20.55
C GLY A 201 -8.02 -10.43 20.70
#